data_AF-C4JXC8-F1
#
_entry.id   AF-C4JXC8-F1
#
_cell.length_a   1.000
_cell.length_b   1.000
_cell.length_c   1.000
_cell.angle_alpha   90.00
_cell.angle_beta   90.00
_cell.angle_gamma   90.00
#
_symmetry.space_group_name_H-M   'P 1'
#
loop_
_entity.id
_entity.type
_entity.pdbx_description
1 polymer ?
#
loop_
_entity_poly.entity_id
_entity_poly.type
_entity_poly.pdbx_seq_one_letter_code
_entity_poly.pdbx_strand_id
1 'polypeptide(L)'
;MSISSPSNTLPLLKSGRVSFEEALIDQYNVLHRLNYPKKQEEFWSYLVSRKSDIEAIVRFHLTVDRCQVADESQWLYGSYNVCIPVYINWPADERVLVRIPLPYKIGEAHNPGNVEEKLRCEVATYIWMAEHCPAVPIPSLHAFAFPNGRTLYRGWSTALGHLGDKQRRNILFHDISRIMLSINRTALPRIGSLTLNDDGFIHLTNRPLTLRLQTMENEGIPTIPRHSTYGSIEPYILDMLQCHDNRIRRQPNAIHSTNDGEQQLAALTMMRGLLPQFVSREHRDGQFVLTLTDLHPSNIFVDDDWHITSLIDLEWACSFPIEMQTAPYWLNRSTYRRH
;
A
#
# COMPACT_ATOMS: atom_id res chain seq x y z
N MET A 1 -16.33 44.84 -11.00
CA MET A 1 -16.10 43.41 -10.71
C MET A 1 -14.88 42.97 -11.49
N SER A 2 -13.84 42.48 -10.82
CA SER A 2 -12.69 41.84 -11.50
C SER A 2 -13.04 40.40 -11.81
N ILE A 3 -13.25 40.06 -13.09
CA ILE A 3 -13.32 38.67 -13.53
C ILE A 3 -11.91 38.11 -13.38
N SER A 4 -11.71 37.19 -12.45
CA SER A 4 -10.43 36.48 -12.30
C SER A 4 -10.17 35.65 -13.55
N SER A 5 -9.02 35.86 -14.19
CA SER A 5 -8.55 35.00 -15.29
C SER A 5 -8.63 33.53 -14.87
N PRO A 6 -9.09 32.60 -15.74
CA PRO A 6 -9.10 31.19 -15.40
C PRO A 6 -7.67 30.74 -15.07
N SER A 7 -7.53 29.98 -13.98
CA SER A 7 -6.24 29.46 -13.56
C SER A 7 -5.72 28.47 -14.61
N ASN A 8 -4.55 28.75 -15.20
CA ASN A 8 -3.87 27.87 -16.18
C ASN A 8 -3.36 26.54 -15.58
N THR A 9 -3.89 26.11 -14.43
CA THR A 9 -3.56 24.86 -13.76
C THR A 9 -4.83 24.16 -13.30
N LEU A 10 -4.84 22.83 -13.35
CA LEU A 10 -5.97 21.99 -12.96
C LEU A 10 -5.73 21.30 -11.60
N PRO A 11 -6.75 21.06 -10.77
CA PRO A 11 -6.57 20.50 -9.43
C PRO A 11 -6.12 19.03 -9.45
N LEU A 12 -5.10 18.70 -8.66
CA LEU A 12 -4.66 17.33 -8.42
C LEU A 12 -4.87 16.93 -6.97
N LEU A 13 -5.30 15.69 -6.74
CA LEU A 13 -5.47 15.19 -5.38
C LEU A 13 -4.12 15.16 -4.64
N LYS A 14 -4.06 15.87 -3.50
CA LYS A 14 -2.88 16.11 -2.63
C LYS A 14 -1.68 16.81 -3.27
N SER A 15 -1.50 16.78 -4.60
CA SER A 15 -0.41 17.49 -5.30
C SER A 15 -0.70 18.98 -5.55
N GLY A 16 -1.86 19.50 -5.13
CA GLY A 16 -2.23 20.90 -5.34
C GLY A 16 -2.86 21.12 -6.72
N ARG A 17 -2.11 21.70 -7.65
CA ARG A 17 -2.54 21.94 -9.04
C ARG A 17 -1.39 21.65 -10.01
N VAL A 18 -1.71 21.40 -11.28
CA VAL A 18 -0.73 21.11 -12.35
C VAL A 18 -1.01 21.96 -13.59
N SER A 19 0.03 22.56 -14.15
CA SER A 19 0.02 23.26 -15.45
C SER A 19 0.03 22.28 -16.63
N PHE A 20 -0.13 22.80 -17.84
CA PHE A 20 0.00 21.99 -19.06
C PHE A 20 1.47 21.57 -19.28
N GLU A 21 2.40 22.48 -19.01
CA GLU A 21 3.84 22.32 -19.16
C GLU A 21 4.39 21.24 -18.20
N GLU A 22 3.94 21.24 -16.95
CA GLU A 22 4.25 20.16 -15.99
C GLU A 22 3.62 18.83 -16.42
N ALA A 23 2.38 18.84 -16.95
CA ALA A 23 1.69 17.63 -17.35
C ALA A 23 2.30 16.93 -18.58
N LEU A 24 2.97 17.67 -19.48
CA LEU A 24 3.68 17.10 -20.63
C LEU A 24 4.94 16.30 -20.24
N ILE A 25 5.56 16.62 -19.11
CA ILE A 25 6.80 15.99 -18.63
C ILE A 25 6.60 15.01 -17.47
N ASP A 26 5.35 14.82 -17.02
CA ASP A 26 4.99 13.89 -15.96
C ASP A 26 4.88 12.45 -16.51
N GLN A 27 5.61 11.52 -15.89
CA GLN A 27 5.62 10.09 -16.26
C GLN A 27 4.34 9.35 -15.84
N TYR A 28 3.57 9.92 -14.91
CA TYR A 28 2.26 9.41 -14.53
C TYR A 28 1.18 9.96 -15.46
N ASN A 29 0.09 9.22 -15.62
CA ASN A 29 -1.05 9.64 -16.43
C ASN A 29 -1.83 10.77 -15.72
N VAL A 30 -1.49 12.02 -16.04
CA VAL A 30 -2.10 13.21 -15.43
C VAL A 30 -3.60 13.27 -15.74
N LEU A 31 -4.04 12.87 -16.94
CA LEU A 31 -5.44 12.80 -17.31
C LEU A 31 -6.24 11.86 -16.37
N HIS A 32 -5.66 10.72 -15.99
CA HIS A 32 -6.25 9.85 -14.97
C HIS A 32 -6.27 10.53 -13.58
N ARG A 33 -5.14 11.11 -13.15
CA ARG A 33 -5.00 11.78 -11.84
C ARG A 33 -5.97 12.95 -11.65
N LEU A 34 -6.33 13.66 -12.72
CA LEU A 34 -7.32 14.74 -12.72
C LEU A 34 -8.75 14.29 -12.36
N ASN A 35 -9.06 12.99 -12.46
CA ASN A 35 -10.35 12.46 -12.00
C ASN A 35 -10.42 12.23 -10.48
N TYR A 36 -9.27 12.16 -9.79
CA TYR A 36 -9.23 11.80 -8.37
C TYR A 36 -9.96 12.79 -7.43
N PRO A 37 -9.93 14.14 -7.63
CA PRO A 37 -10.68 15.06 -6.78
C PRO A 37 -12.19 14.80 -6.81
N LYS A 38 -12.78 14.65 -8.01
CA LYS A 38 -14.22 14.36 -8.17
C LYS A 38 -14.58 12.98 -7.59
N LYS A 39 -13.78 11.95 -7.87
CA LYS A 39 -14.01 10.61 -7.30
C LYS A 39 -13.87 10.59 -5.77
N GLN A 40 -13.07 11.49 -5.18
CA GLN A 40 -13.02 11.67 -3.74
C GLN A 40 -14.29 12.33 -3.20
N GLU A 41 -14.76 13.42 -3.82
CA GLU A 41 -16.00 14.13 -3.45
C GLU A 41 -17.23 13.19 -3.52
N GLU A 42 -17.34 12.39 -4.58
CA GLU A 42 -18.36 11.35 -4.75
C GLU A 42 -18.29 10.28 -3.64
N PHE A 43 -17.08 9.81 -3.30
CA PHE A 43 -16.89 8.78 -2.27
C PHE A 43 -17.07 9.31 -0.83
N TRP A 44 -16.68 10.56 -0.56
CA TRP A 44 -16.96 11.22 0.73
C TRP A 44 -18.47 11.41 0.91
N SER A 45 -19.17 11.90 -0.11
CA SER A 45 -20.64 12.03 -0.10
C SER A 45 -21.33 10.68 0.18
N TYR A 46 -20.84 9.60 -0.45
CA TYR A 46 -21.30 8.24 -0.15
C TYR A 46 -21.05 7.85 1.31
N LEU A 47 -19.84 8.03 1.84
CA LEU A 47 -19.50 7.68 3.23
C LEU A 47 -20.29 8.50 4.26
N VAL A 48 -20.53 9.79 3.99
CA VAL A 48 -21.36 10.67 4.84
C VAL A 48 -22.82 10.18 4.85
N SER A 49 -23.36 9.75 3.70
CA SER A 49 -24.69 9.10 3.64
C SER A 49 -24.76 7.75 4.38
N ARG A 50 -23.61 7.18 4.77
CA ARG A 50 -23.47 5.86 5.42
C ARG A 50 -23.00 5.93 6.87
N LYS A 51 -22.99 7.11 7.51
CA LYS A 51 -22.59 7.27 8.94
C LYS A 51 -23.34 6.30 9.86
N SER A 52 -24.67 6.15 9.70
CA SER A 52 -25.51 5.21 10.46
C SER A 52 -25.03 3.76 10.39
N ASP A 53 -24.54 3.36 9.22
CA ASP A 53 -24.19 1.99 8.90
C ASP A 53 -22.78 1.69 9.44
N ILE A 54 -21.86 2.65 9.30
CA ILE A 54 -20.52 2.63 9.94
C ILE A 54 -20.68 2.52 11.46
N GLU A 55 -21.56 3.32 12.07
CA GLU A 55 -21.83 3.24 13.50
C GLU A 55 -22.46 1.90 13.91
N ALA A 56 -23.41 1.35 13.14
CA ALA A 56 -24.01 0.05 13.42
C ALA A 56 -22.96 -1.08 13.37
N ILE A 57 -22.07 -1.06 12.38
CA ILE A 57 -20.92 -1.97 12.25
C ILE A 57 -19.99 -1.85 13.46
N VAL A 58 -19.65 -0.63 13.90
CA VAL A 58 -18.81 -0.41 15.09
C VAL A 58 -19.49 -0.87 16.39
N ARG A 59 -20.78 -0.58 16.58
CA ARG A 59 -21.55 -1.04 17.76
C ARG A 59 -21.60 -2.57 17.83
N PHE A 60 -21.83 -3.23 16.68
CA PHE A 60 -21.88 -4.68 16.57
C PHE A 60 -20.53 -5.34 16.88
N HIS A 61 -19.44 -4.91 16.22
CA HIS A 61 -18.14 -5.59 16.36
C HIS A 61 -17.37 -5.25 17.63
N LEU A 62 -17.64 -4.11 18.28
CA LEU A 62 -17.00 -3.75 19.55
C LEU A 62 -17.92 -3.97 20.76
N THR A 63 -19.16 -4.41 20.56
CA THR A 63 -20.18 -4.59 21.62
C THR A 63 -20.31 -3.34 22.52
N VAL A 64 -20.43 -2.16 21.90
CA VAL A 64 -20.60 -0.88 22.58
C VAL A 64 -22.02 -0.33 22.40
N ASP A 65 -22.67 0.06 23.50
CA ASP A 65 -24.04 0.60 23.47
C ASP A 65 -24.14 1.93 22.72
N ARG A 66 -23.06 2.72 22.74
CA ARG A 66 -23.00 4.07 22.19
C ARG A 66 -21.73 4.26 21.36
N CYS A 67 -21.92 4.67 20.12
CA CYS A 67 -20.87 5.24 19.29
C CYS A 67 -21.42 6.40 18.45
N GLN A 68 -20.52 7.22 17.91
CA GLN A 68 -20.86 8.32 16.99
C GLN A 68 -19.73 8.54 15.99
N VAL A 69 -20.04 8.60 14.69
CA VAL A 69 -19.04 8.93 13.66
C VAL A 69 -18.71 10.43 13.69
N ALA A 70 -17.43 10.76 13.86
CA ALA A 70 -16.92 12.12 13.94
C ALA A 70 -17.24 12.96 12.69
N ASP A 71 -17.17 14.28 12.84
CA ASP A 71 -17.34 15.22 11.73
C ASP A 71 -16.32 14.99 10.61
N GLU A 72 -16.74 15.30 9.38
CA GLU A 72 -15.94 15.09 8.17
C GLU A 72 -14.59 15.83 8.22
N SER A 73 -14.56 16.99 8.88
CA SER A 73 -13.35 17.78 9.15
C SER A 73 -12.31 17.07 10.03
N GLN A 74 -12.70 15.98 10.71
CA GLN A 74 -11.80 15.13 11.51
C GLN A 74 -11.34 13.87 10.76
N TRP A 75 -11.84 13.62 9.53
CA TRP A 75 -11.51 12.41 8.79
C TRP A 75 -10.09 12.47 8.24
N LEU A 76 -9.28 11.48 8.60
CA LEU A 76 -7.91 11.34 8.12
C LEU A 76 -7.91 10.54 6.81
N TYR A 77 -7.00 10.81 5.88
CA TYR A 77 -6.89 9.98 4.67
C TYR A 77 -5.45 9.85 4.18
N GLY A 78 -5.06 8.63 3.82
CA GLY A 78 -3.77 8.25 3.25
C GLY A 78 -3.74 8.39 1.72
N SER A 79 -2.93 7.60 1.05
CA SER A 79 -2.92 7.56 -0.44
C SER A 79 -3.95 6.57 -1.02
N TYR A 80 -4.34 5.56 -0.22
CA TYR A 80 -5.18 4.43 -0.65
C TYR A 80 -6.31 4.09 0.33
N ASN A 81 -6.41 4.81 1.45
CA ASN A 81 -7.37 4.54 2.53
C ASN A 81 -7.87 5.86 3.15
N VAL A 82 -9.13 5.90 3.60
CA VAL A 82 -9.67 6.91 4.53
C VAL A 82 -9.84 6.28 5.91
N CYS A 83 -9.58 7.04 6.97
CA CYS A 83 -9.68 6.61 8.36
C CYS A 83 -10.66 7.55 9.07
N ILE A 84 -11.85 7.02 9.34
CA ILE A 84 -12.97 7.73 9.96
C ILE A 84 -12.90 7.54 11.48
N PRO A 85 -12.73 8.60 12.29
CA PRO A 85 -12.83 8.47 13.74
C PRO A 85 -14.28 8.20 14.15
N VAL A 86 -14.45 7.22 15.04
CA VAL A 86 -15.73 6.89 15.66
C VAL A 86 -15.52 6.92 17.16
N TYR A 87 -16.18 7.87 17.83
CA TYR A 87 -16.21 7.95 19.29
C TYR A 87 -17.03 6.79 19.82
N ILE A 88 -16.60 6.21 20.93
CA ILE A 88 -17.27 5.12 21.65
C ILE A 88 -17.30 5.45 23.15
N ASN A 89 -18.26 4.90 23.88
CA ASN A 89 -18.28 4.98 25.35
C ASN A 89 -18.24 6.43 25.92
N TRP A 90 -18.75 7.41 25.17
CA TRP A 90 -18.83 8.82 25.60
C TRP A 90 -19.56 8.93 26.96
N PRO A 91 -19.00 9.64 27.96
CA PRO A 91 -18.02 10.72 27.85
C PRO A 91 -16.52 10.36 27.98
N ALA A 92 -16.13 9.09 27.86
CA ALA A 92 -14.73 8.66 28.11
C ALA A 92 -13.66 9.14 27.09
N ASP A 93 -14.02 9.98 26.11
CA ASP A 93 -13.23 10.39 24.93
C ASP A 93 -12.52 9.25 24.16
N GLU A 94 -13.03 8.03 24.33
CA GLU A 94 -12.49 6.84 23.67
C GLU A 94 -12.93 6.83 22.21
N ARG A 95 -12.00 6.49 21.31
CA ARG A 95 -12.25 6.50 19.86
C ARG A 95 -11.54 5.35 19.15
N VAL A 96 -12.14 4.88 18.07
CA VAL A 96 -11.54 3.94 17.12
C VAL A 96 -11.47 4.55 15.73
N LEU A 97 -10.58 4.05 14.87
CA LEU A 97 -10.47 4.46 13.47
C LEU A 97 -11.03 3.36 12.57
N VAL A 98 -12.11 3.67 11.85
CA VAL A 98 -12.64 2.80 10.79
C VAL A 98 -11.86 3.12 9.50
N ARG A 99 -10.95 2.21 9.11
CA ARG A 99 -10.13 2.32 7.90
C ARG A 99 -10.85 1.68 6.72
N ILE A 100 -11.06 2.45 5.65
CA ILE A 100 -11.79 2.04 4.44
C ILE A 100 -10.89 2.31 3.22
N PRO A 101 -10.61 1.30 2.36
CA PRO A 101 -9.87 1.51 1.11
C PRO A 101 -10.59 2.47 0.17
N LEU A 102 -9.83 3.23 -0.63
CA LEU A 102 -10.33 4.18 -1.63
C LEU A 102 -10.45 3.47 -3.00
N PRO A 103 -11.65 3.06 -3.46
CA PRO A 103 -11.77 2.17 -4.63
C PRO A 103 -11.20 2.79 -5.92
N TYR A 104 -11.32 4.11 -6.03
CA TYR A 104 -10.80 4.92 -7.15
C TYR A 104 -9.27 5.09 -7.16
N LYS A 105 -8.55 4.55 -6.17
CA LYS A 105 -7.08 4.58 -6.08
C LYS A 105 -6.42 3.25 -6.41
N ILE A 106 -7.18 2.16 -6.49
CA ILE A 106 -6.69 0.78 -6.50
C ILE A 106 -7.25 -0.10 -7.63
N GLY A 107 -7.95 0.47 -8.60
CA GLY A 107 -8.39 -0.25 -9.80
C GLY A 107 -9.66 -1.06 -9.67
N GLU A 108 -10.45 -0.87 -8.61
CA GLU A 108 -11.73 -1.56 -8.40
C GLU A 108 -12.67 -1.46 -9.62
N ALA A 109 -12.67 -0.31 -10.30
CA ALA A 109 -13.50 -0.07 -11.49
C ALA A 109 -13.04 -0.83 -12.76
N HIS A 110 -11.83 -1.39 -12.77
CA HIS A 110 -11.27 -2.16 -13.90
C HIS A 110 -11.02 -3.64 -13.54
N ASN A 111 -10.75 -3.93 -12.27
CA ASN A 111 -10.56 -5.27 -11.72
C ASN A 111 -11.32 -5.40 -10.37
N PRO A 112 -12.65 -5.65 -10.40
CA PRO A 112 -13.48 -5.71 -9.20
C PRO A 112 -12.98 -6.72 -8.17
N GLY A 113 -13.10 -6.40 -6.89
CA GLY A 113 -12.50 -7.14 -5.76
C GLY A 113 -11.06 -6.74 -5.43
N ASN A 114 -10.50 -5.67 -6.02
CA ASN A 114 -9.18 -5.15 -5.66
C ASN A 114 -9.18 -4.48 -4.27
N VAL A 115 -10.31 -3.89 -3.86
CA VAL A 115 -10.59 -3.45 -2.47
C VAL A 115 -10.44 -4.62 -1.50
N GLU A 116 -11.02 -5.77 -1.86
CA GLU A 116 -11.11 -6.94 -1.01
C GLU A 116 -9.79 -7.72 -0.96
N GLU A 117 -9.16 -7.94 -2.12
CA GLU A 117 -7.83 -8.57 -2.24
C GLU A 117 -6.81 -7.87 -1.34
N LYS A 118 -6.73 -6.53 -1.46
CA LYS A 118 -5.89 -5.66 -0.64
C LYS A 118 -6.18 -5.79 0.85
N LEU A 119 -7.46 -5.77 1.25
CA LEU A 119 -7.84 -5.88 2.66
C LEU A 119 -7.52 -7.28 3.22
N ARG A 120 -7.74 -8.35 2.45
CA ARG A 120 -7.38 -9.72 2.84
C ARG A 120 -5.87 -9.89 3.01
N CYS A 121 -5.06 -9.23 2.17
CA CYS A 121 -3.61 -9.18 2.32
C CYS A 121 -3.14 -8.40 3.57
N GLU A 122 -3.72 -7.23 3.84
CA GLU A 122 -3.40 -6.47 5.07
C GLU A 122 -3.72 -7.28 6.33
N VAL A 123 -4.94 -7.83 6.41
CA VAL A 123 -5.40 -8.62 7.56
C VAL A 123 -4.54 -9.86 7.79
N ALA A 124 -4.25 -10.62 6.74
CA ALA A 124 -3.42 -11.83 6.84
C ALA A 124 -1.99 -11.51 7.26
N THR A 125 -1.44 -10.38 6.82
CA THR A 125 -0.10 -9.93 7.21
C THR A 125 -0.06 -9.52 8.68
N TYR A 126 -1.04 -8.77 9.17
CA TYR A 126 -1.16 -8.40 10.59
C TYR A 126 -1.20 -9.64 11.51
N ILE A 127 -2.05 -10.63 11.19
CA ILE A 127 -2.19 -11.84 12.02
C ILE A 127 -0.90 -12.68 11.94
N TRP A 128 -0.37 -12.92 10.74
CA TRP A 128 0.86 -13.71 10.57
C TRP A 128 2.05 -13.08 11.31
N MET A 129 2.19 -11.75 11.26
CA MET A 129 3.26 -11.04 11.98
C MET A 129 3.07 -11.08 13.50
N ALA A 130 1.84 -11.04 14.01
CA ALA A 130 1.59 -11.21 15.44
C ALA A 130 2.01 -12.60 15.94
N GLU A 131 1.77 -13.65 15.15
CA GLU A 131 2.12 -15.04 15.46
C GLU A 131 3.64 -15.32 15.31
N HIS A 132 4.23 -14.92 14.18
CA HIS A 132 5.59 -15.31 13.80
C HIS A 132 6.65 -14.28 14.18
N CYS A 133 6.25 -13.04 14.48
CA CYS A 133 7.14 -11.90 14.73
C CYS A 133 6.71 -11.06 15.96
N PRO A 134 6.43 -11.66 17.14
CA PRO A 134 5.90 -10.93 18.31
C PRO A 134 6.86 -9.89 18.92
N ALA A 135 8.12 -9.84 18.45
CA ALA A 135 9.08 -8.79 18.79
C ALA A 135 9.06 -7.58 17.81
N VAL A 136 8.28 -7.66 16.73
CA VAL A 136 8.04 -6.55 15.81
C VAL A 136 6.83 -5.76 16.31
N PRO A 137 6.99 -4.47 16.67
CA PRO A 137 5.87 -3.66 17.12
C PRO A 137 4.93 -3.39 15.94
N ILE A 138 3.78 -4.06 15.93
CA ILE A 138 2.64 -3.76 15.07
C ILE A 138 1.43 -3.40 15.95
N PRO A 139 0.54 -2.50 15.50
CA PRO A 139 -0.71 -2.26 16.20
C PRO A 139 -1.61 -3.50 16.23
N SER A 140 -2.51 -3.55 17.20
CA SER A 140 -3.53 -4.60 17.29
C SER A 140 -4.71 -4.29 16.35
N LEU A 141 -4.98 -5.22 15.43
CA LEU A 141 -5.92 -5.08 14.31
C LEU A 141 -7.40 -5.07 14.77
N HIS A 142 -7.90 -3.94 15.26
CA HIS A 142 -9.24 -3.77 15.90
C HIS A 142 -10.38 -4.63 15.36
N ALA A 143 -10.53 -4.60 14.05
CA ALA A 143 -11.63 -5.15 13.31
C ALA A 143 -11.26 -5.09 11.83
N PHE A 144 -11.65 -6.10 11.08
CA PHE A 144 -11.74 -6.06 9.63
C PHE A 144 -13.13 -6.54 9.23
N ALA A 145 -13.64 -6.06 8.09
CA ALA A 145 -14.90 -6.51 7.55
C ALA A 145 -14.79 -6.59 6.01
N PHE A 146 -14.94 -7.80 5.49
CA PHE A 146 -15.15 -8.05 4.06
C PHE A 146 -16.65 -7.93 3.73
N PRO A 147 -17.06 -7.94 2.46
CA PRO A 147 -18.48 -7.89 2.07
C PRO A 147 -19.37 -9.01 2.68
N ASN A 148 -18.77 -10.04 3.26
CA ASN A 148 -19.40 -11.18 3.93
C ASN A 148 -19.16 -11.27 5.47
N GLY A 149 -18.57 -10.24 6.11
CA GLY A 149 -18.78 -9.90 7.53
C GLY A 149 -18.25 -10.84 8.65
N ARG A 150 -16.93 -10.98 8.82
CA ARG A 150 -16.26 -11.67 9.96
C ARG A 150 -15.05 -10.85 10.49
N THR A 151 -14.80 -10.78 11.82
CA THR A 151 -14.08 -9.63 12.47
C THR A 151 -13.51 -9.87 13.92
N LEU A 152 -12.30 -9.34 14.28
CA LEU A 152 -11.63 -9.12 15.63
C LEU A 152 -10.27 -8.33 15.41
N TYR A 153 -9.42 -7.76 16.33
CA TYR A 153 -9.44 -7.20 17.73
C TYR A 153 -8.33 -6.10 18.07
N ARG A 154 -8.50 -5.28 19.13
CA ARG A 154 -8.21 -3.81 19.42
C ARG A 154 -6.78 -3.26 19.80
N GLY A 155 -6.30 -2.12 19.20
CA GLY A 155 -5.34 -1.12 19.79
C GLY A 155 -4.32 -0.33 18.89
N TRP A 156 -4.23 1.03 18.98
CA TRP A 156 -3.28 1.97 18.25
C TRP A 156 -2.94 3.30 19.00
N SER A 157 -1.77 3.95 18.75
CA SER A 157 -1.50 5.41 18.96
C SER A 157 -0.25 5.93 18.16
N THR A 158 0.08 7.25 18.15
CA THR A 158 0.95 7.86 17.10
C THR A 158 1.88 9.03 17.54
N ALA A 159 3.16 9.03 17.09
CA ALA A 159 4.04 10.22 16.99
C ALA A 159 5.21 10.02 15.98
N LEU A 160 5.77 11.11 15.42
CA LEU A 160 7.06 11.12 14.67
C LEU A 160 7.58 12.56 14.44
N GLY A 161 8.91 12.80 14.51
CA GLY A 161 9.48 14.14 14.23
C GLY A 161 11.01 14.24 14.03
N HIS A 162 11.41 15.09 13.07
CA HIS A 162 12.74 15.74 12.88
C HIS A 162 14.01 14.87 12.72
N LEU A 163 14.25 14.33 11.50
CA LEU A 163 15.40 13.51 11.03
C LEU A 163 16.86 14.10 11.16
N GLY A 164 17.12 15.05 12.07
CA GLY A 164 18.42 15.70 12.25
C GLY A 164 19.40 14.99 13.21
N ASP A 165 18.90 14.35 14.27
CA ASP A 165 19.70 13.79 15.36
C ASP A 165 20.48 12.53 14.93
N LYS A 166 21.79 12.45 15.25
CA LYS A 166 22.64 11.30 14.90
C LYS A 166 22.42 10.07 15.80
N GLN A 167 22.16 10.28 17.09
CA GLN A 167 21.92 9.21 18.07
C GLN A 167 20.56 8.57 17.83
N ARG A 168 19.50 9.38 17.70
CA ARG A 168 18.14 8.88 17.41
C ARG A 168 18.04 8.22 16.03
N ARG A 169 18.78 8.70 15.03
CA ARG A 169 18.96 7.97 13.75
C ARG A 169 19.60 6.60 13.92
N ASN A 170 20.63 6.46 14.75
CA ASN A 170 21.25 5.15 14.98
C ASN A 170 20.28 4.18 15.68
N ILE A 171 19.47 4.66 16.63
CA ILE A 171 18.42 3.89 17.29
C ILE A 171 17.40 3.38 16.26
N LEU A 172 16.81 4.29 15.47
CA LEU A 172 15.86 3.96 14.42
C LEU A 172 16.43 2.94 13.41
N PHE A 173 17.68 3.12 12.96
CA PHE A 173 18.34 2.24 11.98
C PHE A 173 18.60 0.84 12.55
N HIS A 174 18.96 0.76 13.83
CA HIS A 174 19.13 -0.50 14.55
C HIS A 174 17.79 -1.23 14.72
N ASP A 175 16.71 -0.52 15.01
CA ASP A 175 15.38 -1.12 15.18
C ASP A 175 14.77 -1.58 13.85
N ILE A 176 14.95 -0.83 12.76
CA ILE A 176 14.60 -1.33 11.42
C ILE A 176 15.36 -2.62 11.11
N SER A 177 16.65 -2.68 11.44
CA SER A 177 17.48 -3.87 11.23
C SER A 177 17.01 -5.05 12.09
N ARG A 178 16.65 -4.82 13.37
CA ARG A 178 16.06 -5.85 14.25
C ARG A 178 14.71 -6.36 13.72
N ILE A 179 13.88 -5.47 13.17
CA ILE A 179 12.59 -5.84 12.58
C ILE A 179 12.77 -6.66 11.31
N MET A 180 13.59 -6.21 10.35
CA MET A 180 13.88 -6.95 9.12
C MET A 180 14.45 -8.35 9.44
N LEU A 181 15.38 -8.44 10.40
CA LEU A 181 15.93 -9.71 10.89
C LEU A 181 14.94 -10.56 11.70
N SER A 182 13.81 -10.01 12.16
CA SER A 182 12.74 -10.78 12.79
C SER A 182 11.77 -11.33 11.75
N ILE A 183 11.35 -10.50 10.80
CA ILE A 183 10.43 -10.88 9.71
C ILE A 183 11.05 -11.96 8.82
N ASN A 184 12.35 -11.84 8.52
CA ASN A 184 13.04 -12.75 7.61
C ASN A 184 13.45 -14.10 8.24
N ARG A 185 13.02 -14.41 9.48
CA ARG A 185 13.30 -15.70 10.15
C ARG A 185 12.50 -16.85 9.55
N THR A 186 11.25 -16.58 9.15
CA THR A 186 10.34 -17.62 8.69
C THR A 186 10.46 -17.79 7.18
N ALA A 187 10.92 -18.97 6.75
CA ALA A 187 10.88 -19.36 5.35
C ALA A 187 9.42 -19.49 4.87
N LEU A 188 9.13 -18.89 3.72
CA LEU A 188 7.84 -19.03 3.03
C LEU A 188 8.04 -19.86 1.75
N PRO A 189 7.05 -20.72 1.36
CA PRO A 189 7.25 -21.74 0.34
C PRO A 189 7.18 -21.26 -1.12
N ARG A 190 6.99 -19.96 -1.37
CA ARG A 190 6.84 -19.37 -2.72
C ARG A 190 6.83 -17.84 -2.69
N ILE A 191 7.00 -17.22 -3.84
CA ILE A 191 6.73 -15.79 -4.09
C ILE A 191 5.21 -15.58 -4.22
N GLY A 192 4.67 -14.60 -3.49
CA GLY A 192 3.22 -14.33 -3.38
C GLY A 192 2.91 -13.38 -2.21
N SER A 193 1.65 -13.00 -2.01
CA SER A 193 1.20 -12.33 -0.78
C SER A 193 0.34 -13.26 0.07
N LEU A 194 0.44 -13.09 1.39
CA LEU A 194 -0.47 -13.72 2.36
C LEU A 194 -1.89 -13.20 2.10
N THR A 195 -2.91 -14.03 2.32
CA THR A 195 -4.32 -13.65 2.20
C THR A 195 -5.18 -14.48 3.15
N LEU A 196 -6.27 -13.90 3.63
CA LEU A 196 -7.24 -14.57 4.50
C LEU A 196 -8.39 -15.14 3.66
N ASN A 197 -8.67 -16.43 3.77
CA ASN A 197 -9.86 -17.03 3.13
C ASN A 197 -11.15 -16.74 3.94
N ASP A 198 -12.30 -17.15 3.41
CA ASP A 198 -13.59 -16.92 4.08
C ASP A 198 -13.75 -17.68 5.41
N ASP A 199 -13.07 -18.82 5.55
CA ASP A 199 -13.04 -19.63 6.77
C ASP A 199 -12.12 -19.04 7.87
N GLY A 200 -11.38 -17.96 7.57
CA GLY A 200 -10.50 -17.29 8.51
C GLY A 200 -9.07 -17.85 8.57
N PHE A 201 -8.68 -18.71 7.63
CA PHE A 201 -7.32 -19.25 7.54
C PHE A 201 -6.42 -18.39 6.65
N ILE A 202 -5.16 -18.26 7.07
CA ILE A 202 -4.10 -17.56 6.32
C ILE A 202 -3.49 -18.51 5.30
N HIS A 203 -3.41 -18.06 4.05
CA HIS A 203 -2.78 -18.80 2.95
C HIS A 203 -1.84 -17.90 2.14
N LEU A 204 -0.74 -18.49 1.64
CA LEU A 204 0.15 -17.85 0.66
C LEU A 204 -0.30 -18.24 -0.76
N THR A 205 -1.47 -17.74 -1.15
CA THR A 205 -2.17 -18.09 -2.40
C THR A 205 -2.58 -16.89 -3.24
N ASN A 206 -2.29 -15.66 -2.78
CA ASN A 206 -2.45 -14.46 -3.60
C ASN A 206 -1.15 -14.12 -4.32
N ARG A 207 -1.26 -13.45 -5.48
CA ARG A 207 -0.14 -12.84 -6.21
C ARG A 207 0.68 -11.91 -5.30
N PRO A 208 1.93 -11.58 -5.67
CA PRO A 208 2.73 -10.58 -4.96
C PRO A 208 2.09 -9.20 -5.15
N LEU A 209 1.21 -8.83 -4.21
CA LEU A 209 0.36 -7.66 -4.32
C LEU A 209 1.17 -6.41 -3.94
N THR A 210 1.86 -5.87 -4.93
CA THR A 210 2.61 -4.61 -4.75
C THR A 210 1.79 -3.41 -5.18
N LEU A 211 2.09 -2.28 -4.54
CA LEU A 211 1.64 -0.93 -4.90
C LEU A 211 1.74 -0.64 -6.42
N ARG A 212 2.75 -1.20 -7.09
CA ARG A 212 2.98 -1.01 -8.53
C ARG A 212 1.90 -1.68 -9.38
N LEU A 213 1.46 -2.89 -9.01
CA LEU A 213 0.41 -3.60 -9.75
C LEU A 213 -0.93 -2.87 -9.63
N GLN A 214 -1.39 -2.55 -8.42
CA GLN A 214 -2.67 -1.85 -8.26
C GLN A 214 -2.65 -0.43 -8.84
N THR A 215 -1.47 0.23 -8.93
CA THR A 215 -1.34 1.49 -9.67
C THR A 215 -1.59 1.31 -11.17
N MET A 216 -1.03 0.26 -11.79
CA MET A 216 -1.28 -0.09 -13.19
C MET A 216 -2.76 -0.48 -13.44
N GLU A 217 -3.34 -1.30 -12.55
CA GLU A 217 -4.76 -1.69 -12.65
C GLU A 217 -5.71 -0.50 -12.45
N ASN A 218 -5.32 0.50 -11.66
CA ASN A 218 -6.08 1.74 -11.54
C ASN A 218 -6.16 2.52 -12.86
N GLU A 219 -5.24 2.29 -13.80
CA GLU A 219 -5.25 2.83 -15.17
C GLU A 219 -5.81 1.84 -16.22
N GLY A 220 -6.34 0.69 -15.80
CA GLY A 220 -6.91 -0.32 -16.71
C GLY A 220 -5.86 -1.17 -17.44
N ILE A 221 -4.62 -1.15 -16.95
CA ILE A 221 -3.50 -1.91 -17.50
C ILE A 221 -3.51 -3.32 -16.86
N PRO A 222 -3.64 -4.42 -17.62
CA PRO A 222 -3.62 -5.77 -17.07
C PRO A 222 -2.27 -6.12 -16.45
N THR A 223 -2.31 -6.77 -15.28
CA THR A 223 -1.12 -7.19 -14.53
C THR A 223 -1.17 -8.68 -14.18
N ILE A 224 -0.39 -9.11 -13.18
CA ILE A 224 -0.33 -10.48 -12.67
C ILE A 224 -1.74 -10.97 -12.24
N PRO A 225 -2.22 -12.14 -12.67
CA PRO A 225 -3.49 -12.72 -12.20
C PRO A 225 -3.50 -12.98 -10.69
N ARG A 226 -4.64 -12.76 -10.00
CA ARG A 226 -4.73 -12.80 -8.53
C ARG A 226 -4.19 -14.07 -7.86
N HIS A 227 -4.28 -15.24 -8.51
CA HIS A 227 -3.86 -16.51 -7.93
C HIS A 227 -2.48 -16.99 -8.42
N SER A 228 -1.72 -16.14 -9.12
CA SER A 228 -0.36 -16.48 -9.59
C SER A 228 0.67 -16.36 -8.46
N THR A 229 1.05 -17.50 -7.89
CA THR A 229 2.18 -17.63 -6.94
C THR A 229 3.32 -18.44 -7.57
N TYR A 230 4.57 -18.09 -7.30
CA TYR A 230 5.72 -18.62 -8.04
C TYR A 230 6.71 -19.38 -7.14
N GLY A 231 7.03 -20.61 -7.52
CA GLY A 231 8.07 -21.42 -6.86
C GLY A 231 9.50 -21.04 -7.25
N SER A 232 9.69 -20.20 -8.28
CA SER A 232 11.00 -19.76 -8.78
C SER A 232 11.01 -18.26 -9.06
N ILE A 233 12.20 -17.66 -9.12
CA ILE A 233 12.40 -16.22 -9.39
C ILE A 233 12.02 -15.82 -10.82
N GLU A 234 12.45 -16.57 -11.85
CA GLU A 234 12.34 -16.10 -13.23
C GLU A 234 10.89 -15.92 -13.70
N PRO A 235 9.93 -16.82 -13.42
CA PRO A 235 8.52 -16.63 -13.81
C PRO A 235 7.90 -15.37 -13.22
N TYR A 236 8.22 -15.04 -11.95
CA TYR A 236 7.77 -13.79 -11.32
C TYR A 236 8.33 -12.56 -12.04
N ILE A 237 9.63 -12.55 -12.33
CA ILE A 237 10.27 -11.42 -13.03
C ILE A 237 9.76 -11.30 -14.48
N LEU A 238 9.51 -12.41 -15.17
CA LEU A 238 8.93 -12.39 -16.52
C LEU A 238 7.51 -11.82 -16.54
N ASP A 239 6.67 -12.15 -15.56
CA ASP A 239 5.33 -11.56 -15.40
C ASP A 239 5.39 -10.08 -15.03
N MET A 240 6.34 -9.66 -14.18
CA MET A 240 6.59 -8.23 -13.91
C MET A 240 7.01 -7.49 -15.19
N LEU A 241 7.91 -8.05 -16.00
CA LEU A 241 8.32 -7.47 -17.29
C LEU A 241 7.15 -7.42 -18.29
N GLN A 242 6.25 -8.41 -18.27
CA GLN A 242 5.00 -8.37 -19.04
C GLN A 242 4.04 -7.25 -18.58
N CYS A 243 3.97 -6.95 -17.28
CA CYS A 243 3.22 -5.80 -16.77
C CYS A 243 3.80 -4.48 -17.31
N HIS A 244 5.13 -4.36 -17.41
CA HIS A 244 5.78 -3.20 -18.03
C HIS A 244 5.51 -3.10 -19.54
N ASP A 245 5.54 -4.20 -20.29
CA ASP A 245 5.10 -4.18 -21.70
C ASP A 245 3.62 -3.74 -21.82
N ASN A 246 2.75 -4.24 -20.93
CA ASN A 246 1.33 -3.90 -20.94
C ASN A 246 1.13 -2.40 -20.67
N ARG A 247 1.95 -1.79 -19.80
CA ARG A 247 2.00 -0.34 -19.59
C ARG A 247 2.36 0.38 -20.89
N ILE A 248 3.43 -0.02 -21.57
CA ILE A 248 3.87 0.59 -22.84
C ILE A 248 2.79 0.53 -23.91
N ARG A 249 2.02 -0.57 -23.98
CA ARG A 249 0.94 -0.76 -24.96
C ARG A 249 -0.38 -0.06 -24.60
N ARG A 250 -0.57 0.48 -23.38
CA ARG A 250 -1.89 0.90 -22.87
C ARG A 250 -1.94 2.23 -22.11
N GLN A 251 -0.89 2.64 -21.43
CA GLN A 251 -0.84 3.96 -20.78
C GLN A 251 -0.69 5.04 -21.88
N PRO A 252 -1.61 6.02 -22.00
CA PRO A 252 -1.59 6.97 -23.13
C PRO A 252 -0.32 7.82 -23.25
N ASN A 253 0.35 8.12 -22.13
CA ASN A 253 1.64 8.80 -22.06
C ASN A 253 2.80 7.86 -21.72
N ALA A 254 2.77 6.59 -22.16
CA ALA A 254 3.86 5.65 -21.89
C ALA A 254 5.18 6.00 -22.58
N ILE A 255 5.11 6.69 -23.73
CA ILE A 255 6.23 7.06 -24.59
C ILE A 255 6.11 8.56 -24.91
N HIS A 256 7.13 9.34 -24.54
CA HIS A 256 7.21 10.78 -24.79
C HIS A 256 8.00 11.13 -26.07
N SER A 257 8.81 10.19 -26.61
CA SER A 257 9.56 10.35 -27.86
C SER A 257 10.00 8.99 -28.44
N THR A 258 10.40 8.94 -29.71
CA THR A 258 10.93 7.71 -30.33
C THR A 258 12.08 7.10 -29.52
N ASN A 259 13.07 7.91 -29.14
CA ASN A 259 14.21 7.48 -28.33
C ASN A 259 13.78 6.95 -26.94
N ASP A 260 12.77 7.55 -26.29
CA ASP A 260 12.24 7.04 -25.02
C ASP A 260 11.57 5.67 -25.20
N GLY A 261 10.77 5.50 -26.26
CA GLY A 261 10.18 4.21 -26.62
C GLY A 261 11.24 3.13 -26.92
N GLU A 262 12.26 3.49 -27.70
CA GLU A 262 13.40 2.63 -28.02
C GLU A 262 14.18 2.23 -26.76
N GLN A 263 14.48 3.18 -25.86
CA GLN A 263 15.18 2.90 -24.60
C GLN A 263 14.35 2.01 -23.65
N GLN A 264 13.05 2.25 -23.51
CA GLN A 264 12.18 1.40 -22.68
C GLN A 264 12.06 -0.02 -23.24
N LEU A 265 11.87 -0.18 -24.56
CA LEU A 265 11.81 -1.50 -25.20
C LEU A 265 13.16 -2.22 -25.13
N ALA A 266 14.28 -1.53 -25.40
CA ALA A 266 15.62 -2.09 -25.27
C ALA A 266 15.90 -2.56 -23.84
N ALA A 267 15.54 -1.77 -22.81
CA ALA A 267 15.69 -2.16 -21.42
C ALA A 267 14.88 -3.44 -21.08
N LEU A 268 13.64 -3.55 -21.57
CA LEU A 268 12.80 -4.74 -21.39
C LEU A 268 13.33 -5.97 -22.13
N THR A 269 13.90 -5.81 -23.32
CA THR A 269 14.60 -6.89 -24.05
C THR A 269 15.88 -7.31 -23.34
N MET A 270 16.69 -6.36 -22.86
CA MET A 270 17.93 -6.63 -22.12
C MET A 270 17.65 -7.33 -20.79
N MET A 271 16.67 -6.88 -20.01
CA MET A 271 16.30 -7.53 -18.75
C MET A 271 15.86 -8.98 -18.96
N ARG A 272 15.10 -9.27 -20.03
CA ARG A 272 14.73 -10.65 -20.40
C ARG A 272 15.94 -11.50 -20.81
N GLY A 273 16.83 -10.97 -21.65
CA GLY A 273 18.02 -11.69 -22.13
C GLY A 273 19.10 -11.91 -21.07
N LEU A 274 19.21 -11.00 -20.09
CA LEU A 274 20.21 -11.06 -19.02
C LEU A 274 19.70 -11.73 -17.74
N LEU A 275 18.39 -12.00 -17.61
CA LEU A 275 17.78 -12.60 -16.41
C LEU A 275 18.54 -13.83 -15.84
N PRO A 276 19.04 -14.79 -16.65
CA PRO A 276 19.81 -15.94 -16.14
C PRO A 276 21.18 -15.60 -15.53
N GLN A 277 21.66 -14.35 -15.64
CA GLN A 277 22.88 -13.85 -15.02
C GLN A 277 22.62 -13.16 -13.67
N PHE A 278 21.37 -12.78 -13.39
CA PHE A 278 20.94 -12.05 -12.19
C PHE A 278 20.11 -12.91 -11.22
N VAL A 279 20.05 -14.22 -11.45
CA VAL A 279 19.35 -15.20 -10.60
C VAL A 279 20.35 -16.26 -10.16
N SER A 280 20.64 -16.34 -8.86
CA SER A 280 21.51 -17.38 -8.33
C SER A 280 20.85 -18.75 -8.50
N ARG A 281 21.59 -19.74 -9.02
CA ARG A 281 21.12 -21.14 -9.09
C ARG A 281 20.86 -21.75 -7.71
N GLU A 282 21.50 -21.22 -6.67
CA GLU A 282 21.34 -21.68 -5.28
C GLU A 282 20.08 -21.10 -4.64
N HIS A 283 19.66 -19.89 -5.02
CA HIS A 283 18.53 -19.18 -4.40
C HIS A 283 17.29 -19.06 -5.32
N ARG A 284 17.40 -19.60 -6.54
CA ARG A 284 16.40 -19.61 -7.62
C ARG A 284 14.99 -20.02 -7.15
N ASP A 285 14.92 -21.03 -6.30
CA ASP A 285 13.69 -21.68 -5.85
C ASP A 285 13.43 -21.45 -4.34
N GLY A 286 14.05 -20.41 -3.77
CA GLY A 286 14.00 -20.04 -2.36
C GLY A 286 15.39 -20.00 -1.71
N GLN A 287 15.56 -19.53 -0.48
CA GLN A 287 14.54 -19.17 0.50
C GLN A 287 13.76 -17.89 0.15
N PHE A 288 12.44 -17.94 0.28
CA PHE A 288 11.58 -16.75 0.24
C PHE A 288 11.23 -16.32 1.67
N VAL A 289 11.10 -15.01 1.89
CA VAL A 289 10.84 -14.38 3.19
C VAL A 289 9.83 -13.23 3.04
N LEU A 290 9.07 -12.92 4.09
CA LEU A 290 8.09 -11.83 4.05
C LEU A 290 8.79 -10.47 3.99
N THR A 291 8.32 -9.58 3.12
CA THR A 291 8.96 -8.29 2.82
C THR A 291 7.93 -7.17 2.92
N LEU A 292 8.22 -6.13 3.71
CA LEU A 292 7.38 -4.94 3.83
C LEU A 292 7.71 -3.96 2.68
N THR A 293 7.00 -4.08 1.56
CA THR A 293 7.41 -3.43 0.30
C THR A 293 7.21 -1.90 0.25
N ASP A 294 6.32 -1.34 1.08
CA ASP A 294 6.15 0.12 1.28
C ASP A 294 6.44 0.54 2.74
N LEU A 295 7.57 0.08 3.30
CA LEU A 295 8.07 0.53 4.61
C LEU A 295 8.61 1.96 4.51
N HIS A 296 7.71 2.92 4.36
CA HIS A 296 7.94 4.37 4.22
C HIS A 296 7.86 5.08 5.60
N PRO A 297 8.49 6.26 5.84
CA PRO A 297 8.47 6.90 7.16
C PRO A 297 7.09 7.30 7.69
N SER A 298 6.09 7.50 6.80
CA SER A 298 4.70 7.71 7.24
C SER A 298 4.06 6.47 7.88
N ASN A 299 4.69 5.30 7.70
CA ASN A 299 4.16 4.00 8.05
C ASN A 299 4.90 3.40 9.27
N ILE A 300 5.72 4.23 9.93
CA ILE A 300 6.51 3.94 11.14
C ILE A 300 6.10 4.96 12.20
N PHE A 301 5.76 4.50 13.39
CA PHE A 301 5.63 5.34 14.59
C PHE A 301 6.79 5.07 15.54
N VAL A 302 7.20 6.11 16.25
CA VAL A 302 8.33 6.07 17.17
C VAL A 302 8.04 6.83 18.46
N ASP A 303 8.81 6.56 19.51
CA ASP A 303 8.83 7.38 20.72
C ASP A 303 9.77 8.60 20.59
N ASP A 304 9.93 9.38 21.66
CA ASP A 304 10.77 10.57 21.65
C ASP A 304 12.23 10.27 21.26
N ASP A 305 12.80 9.12 21.64
CA ASP A 305 14.18 8.72 21.32
C ASP A 305 14.33 7.90 20.03
N TRP A 306 13.23 7.74 19.31
CA TRP A 306 13.04 7.03 18.05
C TRP A 306 13.20 5.50 18.09
N HIS A 307 12.91 4.88 19.23
CA HIS A 307 12.55 3.46 19.21
C HIS A 307 11.24 3.28 18.45
N ILE A 308 11.15 2.25 17.61
CA ILE A 308 9.92 2.01 16.84
C ILE A 308 8.83 1.48 17.78
N THR A 309 7.68 2.16 17.79
CA THR A 309 6.52 1.83 18.62
C THR A 309 5.37 1.21 17.83
N SER A 310 5.35 1.35 16.50
CA SER A 310 4.44 0.62 15.61
C SER A 310 4.86 0.68 14.14
N LEU A 311 4.67 -0.42 13.41
CA LEU A 311 4.66 -0.48 11.94
C LEU A 311 3.25 -0.69 11.42
N ILE A 312 2.90 0.03 10.35
CA ILE A 312 1.54 0.09 9.82
C ILE A 312 1.51 -0.04 8.29
N ASP A 313 0.31 -0.01 7.71
CA ASP A 313 0.11 0.01 6.25
C ASP A 313 0.71 -1.24 5.57
N LEU A 314 0.44 -2.40 6.18
CA LEU A 314 1.04 -3.69 5.85
C LEU A 314 0.40 -4.36 4.61
N GLU A 315 -0.49 -3.63 3.93
CA GLU A 315 -1.32 -4.08 2.79
C GLU A 315 -0.52 -4.53 1.55
N TRP A 316 0.73 -4.11 1.41
CA TRP A 316 1.62 -4.46 0.29
C TRP A 316 2.71 -5.49 0.65
N ALA A 317 2.54 -6.25 1.73
CA ALA A 317 3.55 -7.24 2.12
C ALA A 317 3.57 -8.45 1.17
N CYS A 318 4.78 -8.85 0.75
CA CYS A 318 5.02 -9.93 -0.20
C CYS A 318 6.08 -10.89 0.33
N SER A 319 5.86 -12.19 0.16
CA SER A 319 6.94 -13.17 0.16
C SER A 319 7.82 -12.95 -1.07
N PHE A 320 9.10 -12.66 -0.88
CA PHE A 320 10.10 -12.46 -1.94
C PHE A 320 11.40 -13.21 -1.64
N PRO A 321 12.27 -13.44 -2.65
CA PRO A 321 13.56 -14.06 -2.45
C PRO A 321 14.43 -13.31 -1.44
N ILE A 322 15.26 -14.04 -0.71
CA ILE A 322 16.24 -13.44 0.21
C ILE A 322 17.20 -12.48 -0.52
N GLU A 323 17.53 -12.75 -1.79
CA GLU A 323 18.35 -11.89 -2.66
C GLU A 323 17.70 -10.52 -2.98
N MET A 324 16.37 -10.38 -2.82
CA MET A 324 15.65 -9.12 -3.08
C MET A 324 15.48 -8.27 -1.82
N GLN A 325 16.02 -8.70 -0.67
CA GLN A 325 15.98 -7.93 0.57
C GLN A 325 16.88 -6.70 0.47
N THR A 326 16.29 -5.52 0.61
CA THR A 326 16.99 -4.23 0.59
C THR A 326 16.56 -3.37 1.77
N ALA A 327 17.48 -2.55 2.28
CA ALA A 327 17.15 -1.57 3.31
C ALA A 327 16.20 -0.49 2.72
N PRO A 328 15.16 -0.04 3.45
CA PRO A 328 14.23 0.98 2.98
C PRO A 328 14.91 2.19 2.34
N TYR A 329 14.53 2.53 1.11
CA TYR A 329 15.28 3.40 0.20
C TYR A 329 15.63 4.78 0.78
N TRP A 330 14.75 5.34 1.61
CA TRP A 330 14.90 6.65 2.25
C TRP A 330 15.92 6.70 3.40
N LEU A 331 16.45 5.55 3.84
CA LEU A 331 17.53 5.47 4.83
C LEU A 331 18.87 5.95 4.27
N ASN A 332 19.11 5.67 2.99
CA ASN A 332 20.18 6.33 2.25
C ASN A 332 19.70 7.71 1.80
N ARG A 333 20.56 8.74 1.89
CA ARG A 333 20.20 10.12 1.53
C ARG A 333 20.20 10.38 0.02
N SER A 334 20.24 9.33 -0.81
CA SER A 334 20.07 9.44 -2.25
C SER A 334 18.61 9.77 -2.53
N THR A 335 18.34 10.87 -3.23
CA THR A 335 16.99 11.30 -3.59
C THR A 335 16.41 10.46 -4.73
N TYR A 336 16.23 9.15 -4.52
CA TYR A 336 15.32 8.36 -5.33
C TYR A 336 13.90 8.85 -5.06
N ARG A 337 13.41 9.71 -5.96
CA ARG A 337 11.97 9.97 -6.10
C ARG A 337 11.27 8.63 -6.40
N ARG A 338 10.03 8.48 -5.96
CA ARG A 338 9.18 7.32 -6.30
C ARG A 338 9.18 7.13 -7.83
N HIS A 339 9.37 5.89 -8.29
CA HIS A 339 9.32 5.48 -9.69
C HIS A 339 8.05 4.66 -9.99
#